data_AF-A0A8T5RJZ2-F1
#
_entry.id   AF-A0A8T5RJZ2-F1
#
_cell.length_a   1.000
_cell.length_b   1.000
_cell.length_c   1.000
_cell.angle_alpha   90.00
_cell.angle_beta   90.00
_cell.angle_gamma   90.00
#
_symmetry.space_group_name_H-M   'P 1'
#
loop_
_entity.id
_entity.type
_entity.pdbx_description
1 polymer ?
#
loop_
_entity_poly.entity_id
_entity_poly.type
_entity_poly.pdbx_seq_one_letter_code
_entity_poly.pdbx_strand_id
1 'polypeptide(L)'
;MSKNKYSDLKNPRLTFGCLLGDVDEEYQKKICSGISNFCKINDINLIYYAGRPLEIPNKFEAQCNVIFDLISPDIIDGLIILTGTIGNYIGHKRFLKFLQKYRDLPCVSVSMKIKNMP
;
A
#
# COMPACT_ATOMS: atom_id res chain seq x y z
N MET A 1 21.80 -13.10 -15.86
CA MET A 1 21.47 -11.83 -16.54
C MET A 1 19.97 -11.84 -16.81
N SER A 2 19.17 -11.17 -15.98
CA SER A 2 17.72 -11.07 -16.18
C SER A 2 17.47 -9.99 -17.23
N LYS A 3 16.86 -10.35 -18.36
CA LYS A 3 16.44 -9.38 -19.38
C LYS A 3 15.32 -8.52 -18.79
N ASN A 4 15.50 -7.21 -18.86
CA ASN A 4 14.50 -6.23 -18.47
C ASN A 4 13.22 -6.46 -19.30
N LYS A 5 12.12 -6.82 -18.63
CA LYS A 5 10.86 -7.27 -19.24
C LYS A 5 10.07 -6.14 -19.93
N TYR A 6 10.63 -4.92 -19.94
CA TYR A 6 9.97 -3.68 -20.34
C TYR A 6 10.67 -2.95 -21.50
N SER A 7 11.62 -3.59 -22.21
CA SER A 7 12.42 -2.92 -23.26
C SER A 7 11.62 -2.40 -24.46
N ASP A 8 10.37 -2.86 -24.65
CA ASP A 8 9.64 -2.66 -25.90
C ASP A 8 8.38 -1.77 -25.76
N LEU A 9 8.10 -1.20 -24.58
CA LEU A 9 6.94 -0.32 -24.37
C LEU A 9 7.36 1.16 -24.39
N LYS A 10 6.78 1.95 -25.30
CA LYS A 10 7.09 3.37 -25.54
C LYS A 10 6.84 4.32 -24.37
N ASN A 11 6.26 3.84 -23.28
CA ASN A 11 6.34 4.37 -21.91
C ASN A 11 5.57 3.35 -21.06
N PRO A 12 6.21 2.53 -20.20
CA PRO A 12 5.48 1.54 -19.42
C PRO A 12 4.51 2.28 -18.48
N ARG A 13 3.24 1.85 -18.50
CA ARG A 13 2.18 2.41 -17.65
C ARG A 13 2.58 2.23 -16.19
N LEU A 14 2.65 3.32 -15.43
CA LEU A 14 2.98 3.26 -13.99
C LEU A 14 1.95 2.41 -13.24
N THR A 15 2.43 1.62 -12.28
CA THR A 15 1.61 0.75 -11.44
C THR A 15 1.86 1.06 -9.97
N PHE A 16 0.82 1.53 -9.27
CA PHE A 16 0.90 1.85 -7.85
C PHE A 16 0.12 0.84 -7.00
N GLY A 17 0.66 0.51 -5.84
CA GLY A 17 -0.05 -0.19 -4.78
C GLY A 17 -0.72 0.79 -3.81
N CYS A 18 -1.85 0.40 -3.23
CA CYS A 18 -2.46 1.07 -2.08
C CYS A 18 -2.72 0.03 -0.97
N LEU A 19 -2.02 0.18 0.16
CA LEU A 19 -2.14 -0.70 1.32
C LEU A 19 -3.08 -0.07 2.35
N LEU A 20 -4.09 -0.84 2.76
CA LEU A 20 -5.12 -0.43 3.72
C LEU A 20 -5.60 -1.59 4.59
N GLY A 21 -6.11 -1.25 5.77
CA GLY A 21 -6.56 -2.22 6.78
C GLY A 21 -8.04 -2.59 6.67
N ASP A 22 -8.90 -1.74 6.13
CA ASP A 22 -10.27 -2.10 5.80
C ASP A 22 -10.75 -1.15 4.69
N VAL A 23 -11.87 -1.47 4.06
CA VAL A 23 -12.56 -0.66 3.04
C VAL A 23 -13.95 -0.21 3.48
N ASP A 24 -14.45 -0.69 4.62
CA ASP A 24 -15.86 -0.54 4.98
C ASP A 24 -16.24 0.84 5.52
N GLU A 25 -15.27 1.62 6.04
CA GLU A 25 -15.54 2.93 6.62
C GLU A 25 -15.70 4.03 5.55
N GLU A 26 -16.60 5.00 5.81
CA GLU A 26 -16.90 6.10 4.86
C GLU A 26 -15.65 6.94 4.50
N TYR A 27 -14.74 7.12 5.46
CA TYR A 27 -13.46 7.80 5.25
C TYR A 27 -12.60 7.08 4.20
N GLN A 28 -12.48 5.74 4.33
CA GLN A 28 -11.70 4.90 3.42
C GLN A 28 -12.30 4.93 2.02
N LYS A 29 -13.64 4.91 1.90
CA LYS A 29 -14.34 5.00 0.62
C LYS A 29 -14.04 6.30 -0.12
N LYS A 30 -14.04 7.45 0.58
CA LYS A 30 -13.72 8.76 -0.02
C LYS A 30 -12.26 8.82 -0.50
N ILE A 31 -11.32 8.37 0.31
CA ILE A 31 -9.90 8.32 -0.07
C ILE A 31 -9.68 7.39 -1.25
N CYS A 32 -10.20 6.16 -1.19
CA CYS A 32 -10.04 5.19 -2.28
C CYS A 32 -10.66 5.69 -3.58
N SER A 33 -11.85 6.31 -3.52
CA SER A 33 -12.47 6.93 -4.68
C SER A 33 -11.60 8.04 -5.29
N GLY A 34 -11.02 8.92 -4.45
CA GLY A 34 -10.12 9.97 -4.89
C GLY A 34 -8.87 9.42 -5.60
N ILE A 35 -8.20 8.44 -4.99
CA ILE A 35 -7.03 7.77 -5.59
C ILE A 35 -7.41 7.07 -6.89
N SER A 36 -8.49 6.29 -6.89
CA SER A 36 -8.97 5.57 -8.08
C SER A 36 -9.30 6.51 -9.23
N ASN A 37 -9.97 7.63 -8.94
CA ASN A 37 -10.30 8.64 -9.95
C ASN A 37 -9.04 9.29 -10.53
N PHE A 38 -8.08 9.65 -9.68
CA PHE A 38 -6.80 10.20 -10.12
C PHE A 38 -6.04 9.21 -11.01
N CYS A 39 -5.90 7.96 -10.58
CA CYS A 39 -5.22 6.92 -11.37
C CYS A 39 -5.92 6.68 -12.72
N LYS A 40 -7.26 6.69 -12.74
CA LYS A 40 -8.04 6.53 -13.98
C LYS A 40 -7.80 7.67 -14.96
N ILE A 41 -7.81 8.91 -14.50
CA ILE A 41 -7.61 10.10 -15.35
C ILE A 41 -6.19 10.14 -15.94
N ASN A 42 -5.20 9.67 -15.19
CA ASN A 42 -3.78 9.72 -15.57
C ASN A 42 -3.26 8.42 -16.20
N ASP A 43 -4.14 7.48 -16.54
CA ASP A 43 -3.78 6.16 -17.06
C ASP A 43 -2.73 5.44 -16.20
N ILE A 44 -2.97 5.35 -14.88
CA ILE A 44 -2.09 4.65 -13.92
C ILE A 44 -2.79 3.36 -13.49
N ASN A 45 -2.06 2.25 -13.42
CA ASN A 45 -2.57 1.01 -12.83
C ASN A 45 -2.59 1.15 -11.31
N LEU A 46 -3.65 0.65 -10.67
CA LEU A 46 -3.82 0.73 -9.22
C LEU A 46 -4.23 -0.63 -8.66
N ILE A 47 -3.49 -1.11 -7.67
CA ILE A 47 -3.76 -2.37 -6.97
C ILE A 47 -4.02 -2.07 -5.50
N TYR A 48 -5.17 -2.49 -4.98
CA TYR A 48 -5.49 -2.39 -3.56
C TYR A 48 -5.11 -3.67 -2.82
N TYR A 49 -4.30 -3.53 -1.77
CA TYR A 49 -3.90 -4.60 -0.85
C TYR A 49 -4.68 -4.43 0.46
N ALA A 50 -5.92 -4.92 0.46
CA ALA A 50 -6.86 -4.78 1.58
C ALA A 50 -6.64 -5.90 2.60
N GLY A 51 -6.00 -5.55 3.73
CA GLY A 51 -5.75 -6.46 4.85
C GLY A 51 -6.71 -6.20 6.01
N ARG A 52 -6.14 -6.19 7.22
CA ARG A 52 -6.74 -5.86 8.53
C ARG A 52 -5.75 -5.05 9.37
N PRO A 53 -6.21 -4.27 10.36
CA PRO A 53 -5.30 -3.59 11.28
C PRO A 53 -4.26 -4.55 11.88
N LEU A 54 -3.01 -4.11 11.97
CA LEU A 54 -1.91 -4.93 12.49
C LEU A 54 -2.08 -5.14 14.00
N GLU A 55 -1.79 -6.35 14.48
CA GLU A 55 -1.94 -6.73 15.89
C GLU A 55 -3.38 -6.56 16.42
N ILE A 56 -4.39 -6.60 15.53
CA ILE A 56 -5.80 -6.63 15.94
C ILE A 56 -6.06 -7.78 16.93
N PRO A 57 -6.78 -7.56 18.04
CA PRO A 57 -6.99 -8.58 19.07
C PRO A 57 -7.67 -9.86 18.54
N ASN A 58 -8.55 -9.72 17.55
CA ASN A 58 -9.18 -10.84 16.87
C ASN A 58 -8.19 -11.53 15.92
N LYS A 59 -7.52 -12.58 16.41
CA LYS A 59 -6.50 -13.30 15.63
C LYS A 59 -7.03 -13.94 14.34
N PHE A 60 -8.33 -14.19 14.22
CA PHE A 60 -8.90 -14.71 12.97
C PHE A 60 -8.78 -13.71 11.82
N GLU A 61 -8.76 -12.41 12.11
CA GLU A 61 -8.60 -11.35 11.11
C GLU A 61 -7.14 -11.11 10.72
N ALA A 62 -6.19 -11.51 11.57
CA ALA A 62 -4.77 -11.33 11.28
C ALA A 62 -4.32 -12.06 10.01
N GLN A 63 -4.99 -13.15 9.62
CA GLN A 63 -4.68 -13.91 8.41
C GLN A 63 -4.95 -13.11 7.13
N CYS A 64 -5.81 -12.09 7.15
CA CYS A 64 -6.03 -11.20 6.02
C CYS A 64 -4.75 -10.46 5.60
N ASN A 65 -3.80 -10.30 6.53
CA ASN A 65 -2.55 -9.57 6.29
C ASN A 65 -1.51 -10.34 5.48
N VAL A 66 -1.79 -11.59 5.07
CA VAL A 66 -0.97 -12.30 4.07
C VAL A 66 -0.89 -11.53 2.75
N ILE A 67 -1.92 -10.72 2.45
CA ILE A 67 -1.96 -9.86 1.26
C ILE A 67 -0.81 -8.85 1.24
N PHE A 68 -0.32 -8.42 2.41
CA PHE A 68 0.78 -7.47 2.53
C PHE A 68 2.11 -8.07 2.04
N ASP A 69 2.26 -9.38 2.09
CA ASP A 69 3.45 -10.08 1.60
C ASP A 69 3.44 -10.26 0.07
N LEU A 70 2.34 -9.95 -0.61
CA LEU A 70 2.26 -9.96 -2.09
C LEU A 70 2.77 -8.66 -2.72
N ILE A 71 3.05 -7.63 -1.93
CA ILE A 71 3.59 -6.37 -2.40
C ILE A 71 5.06 -6.58 -2.79
N SER A 72 5.39 -6.30 -4.05
CA SER A 72 6.73 -6.50 -4.59
C SER A 72 7.16 -5.33 -5.50
N PRO A 73 8.42 -4.86 -5.41
CA PRO A 73 9.00 -3.89 -6.33
C PRO A 73 9.13 -4.39 -7.77
N ASP A 74 8.97 -5.71 -8.01
CA ASP A 74 8.92 -6.25 -9.36
C ASP A 74 7.55 -6.05 -10.05
N ILE A 75 6.52 -5.66 -9.28
CA ILE A 75 5.12 -5.56 -9.73
C ILE A 75 4.62 -4.10 -9.70
N ILE A 76 5.08 -3.30 -8.74
CA ILE A 76 4.64 -1.92 -8.54
C ILE A 76 5.83 -0.94 -8.51
N ASP A 77 5.60 0.29 -8.98
CA ASP A 77 6.56 1.38 -9.02
C ASP A 77 6.55 2.25 -7.74
N GLY A 78 5.50 2.14 -6.93
CA GLY A 78 5.34 2.89 -5.69
C GLY A 78 4.15 2.44 -4.86
N LEU A 79 4.15 2.82 -3.57
CA LEU A 79 3.17 2.35 -2.59
C LEU A 79 2.57 3.51 -1.78
N ILE A 80 1.24 3.61 -1.81
CA ILE A 80 0.47 4.47 -0.93
C ILE A 80 0.06 3.64 0.29
N ILE A 81 0.34 4.13 1.50
CA ILE A 81 0.05 3.42 2.73
C ILE A 81 -0.96 4.24 3.54
N LEU A 82 -2.20 3.75 3.67
CA LEU A 82 -3.21 4.34 4.53
C LEU A 82 -2.92 4.00 6.00
N THR A 83 -1.85 4.58 6.55
CA THR A 83 -1.28 4.23 7.86
C THR A 83 -2.29 4.31 9.01
N GLY A 84 -3.22 5.26 8.96
CA GLY A 84 -4.29 5.40 9.96
C GLY A 84 -5.31 4.24 9.97
N THR A 85 -5.33 3.40 8.94
CA THR A 85 -6.23 2.23 8.87
C THR A 85 -5.57 0.95 9.39
N ILE A 86 -4.24 0.88 9.39
CA ILE A 86 -3.48 -0.33 9.74
C ILE A 86 -2.73 -0.21 11.06
N GLY A 87 -2.42 1.00 11.50
CA GLY A 87 -1.53 1.28 12.64
C GLY A 87 -2.21 1.26 14.01
N ASN A 88 -3.54 1.10 14.08
CA ASN A 88 -4.32 1.43 15.28
C ASN A 88 -4.07 0.54 16.50
N TYR A 89 -3.68 -0.72 16.30
CA TYR A 89 -3.47 -1.69 17.39
C TYR A 89 -2.01 -2.07 17.61
N ILE A 90 -1.10 -1.61 16.75
CA ILE A 90 0.32 -1.94 16.79
C ILE A 90 1.12 -0.78 17.42
N GLY A 91 2.08 -1.12 18.28
CA GLY A 91 2.97 -0.12 18.87
C GLY A 91 3.87 0.56 17.81
N HIS A 92 4.11 1.87 17.97
CA HIS A 92 4.84 2.68 16.98
C HIS A 92 6.16 2.06 16.48
N LYS A 93 7.02 1.56 17.39
CA LYS A 93 8.28 0.90 17.01
C LYS A 93 8.08 -0.33 16.13
N ARG A 94 7.08 -1.16 16.44
CA ARG A 94 6.76 -2.37 15.66
C ARG A 94 6.12 -2.00 14.33
N PHE A 95 5.31 -0.94 14.29
CA PHE A 95 4.75 -0.42 13.06
C PHE A 95 5.83 0.10 12.10
N LEU A 96 6.79 0.87 12.59
CA LEU A 96 7.94 1.30 11.79
C LEU A 96 8.75 0.10 11.28
N LYS A 97 8.93 -0.94 12.09
CA LYS A 97 9.58 -2.19 11.66
C LYS A 97 8.79 -2.91 10.58
N PHE A 98 7.46 -2.92 10.65
CA PHE A 98 6.61 -3.47 9.60
C PHE A 98 6.80 -2.72 8.27
N LEU A 99 6.83 -1.38 8.31
CA LEU A 99 7.01 -0.55 7.10
C LEU A 99 8.38 -0.75 6.42
N GLN A 100 9.40 -1.27 7.13
CA GLN A 100 10.70 -1.60 6.52
C GLN A 100 10.60 -2.67 5.43
N LYS A 101 9.52 -3.46 5.39
CA LYS A 101 9.25 -4.41 4.29
C LYS A 101 9.21 -3.71 2.93
N TYR A 102 8.84 -2.43 2.89
CA TYR A 102 8.64 -1.67 1.65
C TYR A 102 9.73 -0.62 1.42
N ARG A 103 10.86 -0.70 2.12
CA ARG A 103 11.93 0.33 2.07
C ARG A 103 12.53 0.53 0.68
N ASP A 104 12.45 -0.49 -0.19
CA ASP A 104 12.99 -0.47 -1.54
C ASP A 104 11.99 0.18 -2.55
N LEU A 105 10.79 0.56 -2.09
CA LEU A 105 9.76 1.25 -2.86
C LEU A 105 9.64 2.72 -2.44
N PRO A 106 9.40 3.65 -3.39
CA PRO A 106 8.87 4.97 -3.06
C PRO A 106 7.53 4.82 -2.32
N CYS A 107 7.46 5.35 -1.10
CA CYS A 107 6.31 5.20 -0.22
C CYS A 107 5.76 6.55 0.24
N VAL A 108 4.44 6.67 0.27
CA VAL A 108 3.71 7.82 0.85
C VAL A 108 2.83 7.34 1.99
N SER A 109 2.83 8.08 3.09
CA SER A 109 2.00 7.80 4.26
C SER A 109 0.79 8.72 4.31
N VAL A 110 -0.40 8.13 4.47
CA VAL A 110 -1.65 8.89 4.68
C VAL A 110 -2.10 8.72 6.12
N SER A 111 -2.50 9.83 6.74
CA SER A 111 -2.97 9.98 8.14
C SER A 111 -1.86 10.11 9.20
N MET A 112 -0.90 9.18 9.28
CA MET A 112 0.19 9.26 10.28
C MET A 112 1.47 9.79 9.63
N LYS A 113 2.16 10.71 10.30
CA LYS A 113 3.48 11.19 9.86
C LYS A 113 4.53 10.10 10.08
N ILE A 114 5.10 9.59 8.99
CA ILE A 114 6.21 8.62 9.04
C ILE A 114 7.49 9.29 8.56
N LYS A 115 8.59 9.10 9.28
CA LYS A 115 9.89 9.67 8.89
C LYS A 115 10.31 9.10 7.52
N ASN A 116 10.73 9.98 6.61
CA ASN A 116 11.17 9.64 5.24
C ASN A 116 10.07 9.12 4.30
N MET A 117 8.80 9.22 4.70
CA MET A 117 7.66 9.08 3.79
C MET A 117 6.93 10.42 3.77
N PRO A 118 6.71 11.03 2.61
CA PRO A 118 5.79 12.16 2.49
C PRO A 118 4.42 11.80 3.07
#